data_AF-A0A3G8M727-F1
#
_entry.id   AF-A0A3G8M727-F1
#
_cell.length_a   1.000
_cell.length_b   1.000
_cell.length_c   1.000
_cell.angle_alpha   90.00
_cell.angle_beta   90.00
_cell.angle_gamma   90.00
#
_symmetry.space_group_name_H-M   'P 1'
#
loop_
_entity.id
_entity.type
_entity.pdbx_description
1 polymer ?
#
loop_
_entity_poly.entity_id
_entity_poly.type
_entity_poly.pdbx_seq_one_letter_code
_entity_poly.pdbx_strand_id
1 'polypeptide(L)'
;MTRKFNGGEFEALRALLLALEDVQRSPPEPIFVAVGELAQILHRSRPEIIAGLDTLAGLNFIEGPGVYRERDWLFRRLTRRGAALADLIRDPVDWKRALDAYAPFFAR
;
A
#
# COMPACT_ATOMS: atom_id res chain seq x y z
N MET A 1 -16.21 -3.89 13.53
CA MET A 1 -15.53 -5.19 13.41
C MET A 1 -14.04 -4.93 13.27
N THR A 2 -13.25 -5.30 14.26
CA THR A 2 -11.78 -5.13 14.24
C THR A 2 -11.20 -6.25 13.39
N ARG A 3 -10.71 -5.93 12.18
CA ARG A 3 -10.00 -6.92 11.35
C ARG A 3 -8.75 -7.36 12.10
N LYS A 4 -8.56 -8.66 12.29
CA LYS A 4 -7.29 -9.22 12.79
C LYS A 4 -6.27 -9.14 11.66
N PHE A 5 -5.27 -8.28 11.80
CA PHE A 5 -4.22 -8.12 10.80
C PHE A 5 -3.17 -9.22 11.00
N ASN A 6 -3.00 -10.09 10.01
CA ASN A 6 -1.91 -11.07 9.99
C ASN A 6 -0.63 -10.41 9.46
N GLY A 7 0.55 -10.91 9.84
CA GLY A 7 1.85 -10.37 9.38
C GLY A 7 1.98 -10.24 7.85
N GLY A 8 1.29 -11.10 7.08
CA GLY A 8 1.25 -11.03 5.62
C GLY A 8 0.43 -9.88 5.04
N GLU A 9 -0.49 -9.28 5.80
CA GLU A 9 -1.27 -8.11 5.39
C GLU A 9 -0.44 -6.82 5.49
N PHE A 10 0.40 -6.69 6.53
CA PHE A 10 1.32 -5.57 6.66
C PHE A 10 2.38 -5.57 5.55
N GLU A 11 2.87 -6.76 5.17
CA GLU A 11 3.80 -6.88 4.05
C GLU A 11 3.14 -6.48 2.72
N ALA A 12 1.86 -6.84 2.53
CA ALA A 12 1.11 -6.44 1.34
C ALA A 12 0.93 -4.91 1.25
N LEU A 13 0.59 -4.26 2.36
CA LEU A 13 0.47 -2.80 2.42
C LEU A 13 1.81 -2.09 2.21
N ARG A 14 2.90 -2.63 2.77
CA ARG A 14 4.26 -2.15 2.54
C ARG A 14 4.60 -2.21 1.06
N ALA A 15 4.50 -3.40 0.46
CA ALA A 15 4.87 -3.60 -0.93
C ALA A 15 4.01 -2.74 -1.88
N LEU A 16 2.73 -2.57 -1.55
CA LEU A 16 1.82 -1.70 -2.29
C LEU A 16 2.22 -0.22 -2.21
N LEU A 17 2.54 0.30 -1.01
CA LEU A 17 2.95 1.69 -0.84
C LEU A 17 4.24 1.99 -1.60
N LEU A 18 5.22 1.08 -1.54
CA LEU A 18 6.50 1.22 -2.25
C LEU A 18 6.30 1.14 -3.78
N ALA A 19 5.45 0.23 -4.27
CA ALA A 19 5.12 0.16 -5.69
C ALA A 19 4.45 1.44 -6.20
N LEU A 20 3.58 2.07 -5.41
CA LEU A 20 2.94 3.34 -5.74
C LEU A 20 3.95 4.51 -5.78
N GLU A 21 4.94 4.49 -4.90
CA GLU A 21 6.02 5.46 -4.90
C GLU A 21 6.84 5.38 -6.19
N ASP A 22 7.17 4.17 -6.65
CA ASP A 22 7.97 3.94 -7.86
C ASP A 22 7.28 4.43 -9.14
N VAL A 23 5.94 4.44 -9.17
CA VAL A 23 5.16 4.84 -10.35
C VAL A 23 4.71 6.30 -10.32
N GLN A 24 4.89 7.03 -9.22
CA GLN A 24 4.44 8.42 -9.12
C GLN A 24 5.22 9.33 -10.08
N ARG A 25 4.55 10.38 -10.59
CA ARG A 25 5.16 11.36 -11.51
C ARG A 25 5.49 12.68 -10.81
N SER A 26 6.49 13.39 -11.35
CA SER A 26 6.82 14.76 -10.99
C SER A 26 6.80 15.65 -12.25
N PRO A 27 5.88 16.62 -12.35
CA PRO A 27 4.89 17.03 -11.35
C PRO A 27 3.78 15.98 -11.12
N PRO A 28 3.04 16.04 -9.99
CA PRO A 28 2.00 15.06 -9.67
C PRO A 28 0.82 15.08 -10.65
N GLU A 29 0.70 14.01 -11.44
CA GLU A 29 -0.39 13.77 -12.38
C GLU A 29 -1.16 12.49 -12.00
N PRO A 30 -2.51 12.47 -12.13
CA PRO A 30 -3.28 11.24 -11.98
C PRO A 30 -2.87 10.19 -13.02
N ILE A 31 -2.54 9.00 -12.55
CA ILE A 31 -2.22 7.83 -13.37
C ILE A 31 -3.17 6.67 -13.05
N PHE A 32 -3.39 5.82 -14.05
CA PHE A 32 -4.10 4.58 -13.86
C PHE A 32 -3.14 3.52 -13.32
N VAL A 33 -3.47 3.00 -12.14
CA VAL A 33 -2.84 1.81 -11.59
C VAL A 33 -3.61 0.61 -12.09
N ALA A 34 -2.97 -0.18 -12.95
CA ALA A 34 -3.52 -1.43 -13.46
C ALA A 34 -3.54 -2.46 -12.31
N VAL A 35 -4.68 -2.59 -11.62
CA VAL A 35 -4.84 -3.47 -10.45
C VAL A 35 -4.49 -4.92 -10.79
N GLY A 36 -4.78 -5.35 -12.03
CA GLY A 36 -4.44 -6.68 -12.51
C GLY A 36 -2.94 -6.97 -12.56
N GLU A 37 -2.15 -6.02 -13.05
CA GLU A 37 -0.69 -6.14 -13.14
C GLU A 37 -0.07 -6.08 -11.74
N LEU A 38 -0.54 -5.14 -10.92
CA LEU A 38 -0.07 -4.99 -9.54
C LEU A 38 -0.37 -6.23 -8.68
N ALA A 39 -1.52 -6.86 -8.89
CA ALA A 39 -1.88 -8.14 -8.27
C ALA A 39 -0.91 -9.26 -8.67
N GLN A 40 -0.48 -9.32 -9.93
CA GLN A 40 0.51 -10.30 -10.39
C GLN A 40 1.88 -10.06 -9.78
N ILE A 41 2.37 -8.81 -9.79
CA ILE A 41 3.68 -8.42 -9.23
C ILE A 41 3.76 -8.72 -7.74
N LEU A 42 2.68 -8.43 -7.01
CA LEU A 42 2.64 -8.60 -5.55
C LEU A 42 2.19 -10.00 -5.11
N HIS A 43 1.91 -10.91 -6.04
CA HIS A 43 1.37 -12.25 -5.75
C HIS A 43 0.12 -12.19 -4.84
N ARG A 44 -0.83 -11.32 -5.19
CA ARG A 44 -2.09 -11.11 -4.49
C ARG A 44 -3.28 -11.17 -5.45
N SER A 45 -4.47 -11.32 -4.91
CA SER A 45 -5.71 -11.20 -5.69
C SER A 45 -6.06 -9.73 -5.95
N ARG A 46 -6.82 -9.46 -7.02
CA ARG A 46 -7.32 -8.10 -7.31
C ARG A 46 -8.12 -7.49 -6.15
N PRO A 47 -9.04 -8.21 -5.49
CA PRO A 47 -9.75 -7.68 -4.32
C PRO A 47 -8.83 -7.29 -3.17
N GLU A 48 -7.74 -8.03 -2.93
CA GLU A 48 -6.76 -7.67 -1.90
C GLU A 48 -6.01 -6.39 -2.25
N ILE A 49 -5.64 -6.18 -3.51
CA ILE A 49 -5.00 -4.94 -3.97
C ILE A 49 -5.95 -3.75 -3.80
N ILE A 50 -7.21 -3.88 -4.23
CA ILE A 50 -8.21 -2.80 -4.09
C ILE A 50 -8.41 -2.46 -2.61
N ALA A 51 -8.59 -3.47 -1.76
CA ALA A 51 -8.73 -3.27 -0.31
C ALA A 51 -7.48 -2.60 0.30
N GLY A 52 -6.28 -2.94 -0.19
CA GLY A 52 -5.04 -2.30 0.22
C GLY A 52 -4.97 -0.83 -0.19
N LEU A 53 -5.35 -0.51 -1.45
CA LEU A 53 -5.40 0.85 -1.97
C LEU A 53 -6.42 1.70 -1.20
N ASP A 54 -7.61 1.15 -0.94
CA ASP A 54 -8.65 1.81 -0.15
C ASP A 54 -8.19 2.03 1.30
N THR A 55 -7.43 1.09 1.87
CA THR A 55 -6.83 1.24 3.21
C THR A 55 -5.78 2.36 3.22
N LEU A 56 -4.87 2.40 2.25
CA LEU A 56 -3.85 3.45 2.15
C LEU A 56 -4.47 4.84 1.92
N ALA A 57 -5.52 4.92 1.11
CA ALA A 57 -6.28 6.15 0.89
C ALA A 57 -7.04 6.58 2.14
N GLY A 58 -7.75 5.65 2.80
CA GLY A 58 -8.48 5.91 4.05
C GLY A 58 -7.58 6.34 5.21
N LEU A 59 -6.33 5.89 5.24
CA LEU A 59 -5.31 6.30 6.22
C LEU A 59 -4.55 7.58 5.80
N ASN A 60 -4.91 8.19 4.67
CA ASN A 60 -4.30 9.40 4.11
C ASN A 60 -2.80 9.24 3.81
N PHE A 61 -2.37 8.07 3.34
CA PHE A 61 -1.02 7.84 2.83
C PHE A 61 -0.89 8.13 1.33
N ILE A 62 -1.97 7.99 0.58
CA ILE A 62 -1.99 8.23 -0.86
C ILE A 62 -3.16 9.14 -1.26
N GLU A 63 -2.97 9.91 -2.33
CA GLU A 63 -4.02 10.70 -2.98
C GLU A 63 -4.45 10.01 -4.27
N GLY A 64 -5.75 9.83 -4.44
CA GLY A 64 -6.37 9.26 -5.63
C GLY A 64 -7.89 9.21 -5.47
N PRO A 65 -8.71 9.47 -6.51
CA PRO A 65 -10.16 9.48 -6.36
C PRO A 65 -10.78 8.07 -6.23
N GLY A 66 -9.98 7.00 -6.25
CA GLY A 66 -10.42 5.63 -5.98
C GLY A 66 -10.54 4.76 -7.23
N VAL A 67 -11.35 3.69 -7.12
CA VAL A 67 -11.60 2.72 -8.19
C VAL A 67 -12.18 3.42 -9.43
N TYR A 68 -11.62 3.08 -10.60
CA TYR A 68 -12.07 3.53 -11.91
C TYR A 68 -12.43 2.31 -12.79
N ARG A 69 -13.65 2.32 -13.36
CA ARG A 69 -14.15 1.29 -14.29
C ARG A 69 -13.95 -0.16 -13.80
N GLU A 70 -14.12 -0.40 -12.51
CA GLU A 70 -14.09 -1.73 -11.85
C GLU A 70 -12.76 -2.52 -11.95
N ARG A 71 -11.75 -1.99 -12.66
CA ARG A 71 -10.52 -2.71 -12.98
C ARG A 71 -9.25 -1.93 -12.68
N ASP A 72 -9.35 -0.61 -12.66
CA ASP A 72 -8.22 0.28 -12.47
C ASP A 72 -8.43 1.12 -11.20
N TRP A 73 -7.36 1.68 -10.68
CA TRP A 73 -7.42 2.61 -9.55
C TRP A 73 -6.70 3.89 -9.93
N LEU A 74 -7.33 5.05 -9.71
CA LEU A 74 -6.71 6.32 -10.07
C LEU A 74 -5.86 6.82 -8.91
N PHE A 75 -4.55 6.84 -9.11
CA PHE A 75 -3.56 7.31 -8.15
C PHE A 75 -2.91 8.60 -8.64
N ARG A 76 -2.68 9.56 -7.74
CA ARG A 76 -2.03 10.84 -8.07
C ARG A 76 -0.63 10.95 -7.47
N ARG A 77 -0.50 10.70 -6.18
CA ARG A 77 0.78 10.81 -5.44
C ARG A 77 0.68 10.21 -4.05
N LEU A 78 1.83 9.97 -3.44
CA LEU A 78 1.92 9.82 -1.99
C LEU A 78 1.63 11.19 -1.33
N THR A 79 0.96 11.15 -0.17
CA THR A 79 0.90 12.32 0.71
C THR A 79 2.27 12.53 1.37
N ARG A 80 2.49 13.67 2.03
CA ARG A 80 3.71 13.87 2.84
C ARG A 80 3.89 12.77 3.89
N ARG A 81 2.77 12.29 4.45
CA ARG A 81 2.75 11.19 5.42
C ARG A 81 3.08 9.86 4.76
N GLY A 82 2.55 9.60 3.56
CA GLY A 82 2.86 8.41 2.77
C GLY A 82 4.33 8.33 2.41
N ALA A 83 4.91 9.43 1.93
CA ALA A 83 6.34 9.50 1.57
C ALA A 83 7.23 9.23 2.79
N ALA A 84 6.94 9.88 3.93
CA ALA A 84 7.68 9.62 5.16
C ALA A 84 7.57 8.16 5.63
N LEU A 85 6.39 7.53 5.47
CA LEU A 85 6.23 6.12 5.79
C LEU A 85 7.00 5.22 4.81
N ALA A 86 6.95 5.50 3.50
CA ALA A 86 7.70 4.76 2.48
C ALA A 86 9.19 4.76 2.79
N ASP A 87 9.76 5.91 3.16
CA ASP A 87 11.17 6.02 3.57
C ASP A 87 11.50 5.18 4.80
N LEU A 88 10.59 5.14 5.80
CA LEU A 88 10.77 4.35 7.02
C LEU A 88 10.70 2.83 6.77
N ILE A 89 9.90 2.37 5.82
CA ILE A 89 9.65 0.94 5.57
C ILE A 89 10.43 0.38 4.38
N ARG A 90 11.22 1.23 3.68
CA ARG A 90 11.96 0.83 2.48
C ARG A 90 12.94 -0.28 2.79
N ASP A 91 13.70 -0.16 3.88
CA ASP A 91 14.68 -1.17 4.28
C ASP A 91 13.98 -2.45 4.76
N PRO A 92 14.16 -3.58 4.05
CA PRO A 92 13.50 -4.84 4.40
C PRO A 92 14.00 -5.44 5.71
N VAL A 93 15.26 -5.19 6.10
CA VAL A 93 15.85 -5.67 7.35
C VAL A 93 15.26 -4.91 8.53
N ASP A 94 15.23 -3.59 8.45
CA ASP A 94 14.68 -2.76 9.52
C ASP A 94 13.17 -2.92 9.64
N TRP A 95 12.47 -3.08 8.51
CA TRP A 95 11.05 -3.42 8.51
C TRP A 95 10.76 -4.76 9.21
N LYS A 96 11.52 -5.81 8.88
CA LYS A 96 11.38 -7.12 9.53
C LYS A 96 11.63 -7.03 11.04
N ARG A 97 12.69 -6.31 11.45
CA ARG A 97 12.99 -6.07 12.87
C ARG A 97 11.85 -5.34 13.58
N ALA A 98 11.24 -4.34 12.94
CA ALA A 98 10.10 -3.64 13.49
C ALA A 98 8.89 -4.59 13.66
N LEU A 99 8.55 -5.38 12.64
CA LEU A 99 7.48 -6.37 12.75
C LEU A 99 7.73 -7.39 13.86
N ASP A 100 8.94 -7.93 13.95
CA ASP A 100 9.31 -8.92 14.98
C ASP A 100 9.20 -8.30 16.39
N ALA A 101 9.62 -7.05 16.58
CA ALA A 101 9.52 -6.33 17.85
C ALA A 101 8.07 -6.10 18.29
N TYR A 102 7.16 -5.84 17.35
CA TYR A 102 5.75 -5.56 17.64
C TYR A 102 4.82 -6.77 17.50
N ALA A 103 5.30 -7.90 16.97
CA ALA A 103 4.53 -9.14 16.80
C ALA A 103 3.73 -9.58 18.03
N PRO A 104 4.26 -9.50 19.28
CA PRO A 104 3.51 -9.87 20.49
C PRO A 104 2.25 -9.02 20.72
N PHE A 105 2.18 -7.81 20.18
CA PHE A 105 1.04 -6.90 20.35
C PHE A 105 -0.05 -7.13 19.31
N PHE A 106 0.26 -7.76 18.18
CA PHE A 106 -0.69 -8.06 17.10
C PHE A 106 -1.40 -9.41 17.26
N ALA A 107 -0.88 -10.30 18.10
CA ALA A 107 -1.40 -11.66 18.31
C ALA A 107 -2.59 -11.76 19.29
N ARG A 108 -3.12 -10.63 19.77
CA ARG A 108 -4.29 -10.55 20.67
C ARG A 108 -5.55 -10.22 19.89
#